data_AF-A0A0S7WMU8-F1
#
_entry.id   AF-A0A0S7WMU8-F1
#
_cell.length_a   1.000
_cell.length_b   1.000
_cell.length_c   1.000
_cell.angle_alpha   90.00
_cell.angle_beta   90.00
_cell.angle_gamma   90.00
#
_symmetry.space_group_name_H-M   'P 1'
#
loop_
_entity.id
_entity.type
_entity.pdbx_description
1 polymer ?
#
loop_
_entity_poly.entity_id
_entity_poly.type
_entity_poly.pdbx_seq_one_letter_code
_entity_poly.pdbx_strand_id
1 'polypeptide(L)'
;MRPTLSHLRADQVASLMGIGVGPRRVDARQDQPVAAELATLLYEERLPDDSHPDSPREVLGRPCDELSSYCTIAELLFASVPDLVALTDLKNYAKLLDQKESSTSTKATATSIYYAAIAAALVAHNERITEHGYRDLARYFAEIASKPWMTADLKALFVKARDTCQKHAGEDGAAADA
;
A
#
# COMPACT_ATOMS: atom_id res chain seq x y z
N MET A 1 58.29 9.74 10.70
CA MET A 1 58.09 10.45 9.41
C MET A 1 56.79 9.96 8.79
N ARG A 2 55.79 10.82 8.67
CA ARG A 2 54.49 10.51 8.06
C ARG A 2 54.52 10.94 6.59
N PRO A 3 54.28 10.05 5.61
CA PRO A 3 54.13 10.47 4.21
C PRO A 3 52.78 11.19 4.02
N THR A 4 52.84 12.38 3.43
CA THR A 4 51.70 13.24 3.09
C THR A 4 51.02 12.75 1.80
N LEU A 5 49.74 12.41 1.90
CA LEU A 5 48.86 11.98 0.80
C LEU A 5 48.42 13.16 -0.08
N SER A 6 49.32 13.68 -0.91
CA SER A 6 49.02 14.80 -1.83
C SER A 6 48.78 14.38 -3.28
N HIS A 7 48.31 13.14 -3.54
CA HIS A 7 48.07 12.65 -4.91
C HIS A 7 46.73 11.93 -5.12
N LEU A 8 45.70 12.27 -4.33
CA LEU A 8 44.34 11.80 -4.60
C LEU A 8 43.57 12.89 -5.37
N ARG A 9 43.15 12.58 -6.61
CA ARG A 9 42.21 13.43 -7.36
C ARG A 9 40.85 13.46 -6.65
N ALA A 10 40.11 14.56 -6.79
CA ALA A 10 38.81 14.78 -6.13
C ALA A 10 37.82 13.61 -6.31
N ASP A 11 37.81 12.97 -7.49
CA ASP A 11 37.00 11.78 -7.77
C ASP A 11 37.33 10.56 -6.90
N GLN A 12 38.61 10.35 -6.52
CA GLN A 12 39.01 9.24 -5.67
C GLN A 12 38.70 9.49 -4.19
N VAL A 13 38.59 10.76 -3.78
CA VAL A 13 38.15 11.13 -2.42
C VAL A 13 36.63 10.96 -2.29
N ALA A 14 35.86 11.27 -3.33
CA ALA A 14 34.41 11.05 -3.36
C ALA A 14 34.05 9.55 -3.27
N SER A 15 34.84 8.68 -3.92
CA SER A 15 34.63 7.23 -3.85
C SER A 15 34.96 6.61 -2.48
N LEU A 16 35.75 7.28 -1.64
CA LEU A 16 36.13 6.80 -0.30
C LEU A 16 35.18 7.31 0.80
N MET A 17 34.39 8.35 0.52
CA MET A 17 33.49 9.02 1.47
C MET A 17 32.04 8.54 1.41
N GLY A 18 31.74 7.40 0.77
CA GLY A 18 30.45 6.70 0.94
C GLY A 18 29.17 7.50 0.64
N ILE A 19 29.26 8.67 0.00
CA ILE A 19 28.12 9.46 -0.45
C ILE A 19 28.00 9.21 -1.96
N GLY A 20 27.77 7.94 -2.29
CA GLY A 20 27.24 7.56 -3.58
C GLY A 20 25.74 7.84 -3.59
N VAL A 21 25.34 9.06 -3.91
CA VAL A 21 23.98 9.36 -4.41
C VAL A 21 23.89 8.83 -5.84
N GLY A 22 24.02 7.51 -5.99
CA GLY A 22 23.46 6.80 -7.13
C GLY A 22 21.96 6.62 -6.87
N PRO A 23 21.15 6.36 -7.92
CA PRO A 23 19.80 5.86 -7.69
C PRO A 23 19.95 4.66 -6.76
N ARG A 24 19.33 4.77 -5.58
CA ARG A 24 19.27 3.71 -4.58
C ARG A 24 18.95 2.44 -5.35
N ARG A 25 19.94 1.55 -5.50
CA ARG A 25 19.73 0.30 -6.23
C ARG A 25 18.54 -0.33 -5.53
N VAL A 26 17.42 -0.35 -6.23
CA VAL A 26 16.24 -1.07 -5.77
C VAL A 26 16.72 -2.51 -5.81
N ASP A 27 17.02 -3.04 -4.64
CA ASP A 27 17.59 -4.37 -4.52
C ASP A 27 16.53 -5.33 -5.05
N ALA A 28 16.67 -5.75 -6.31
CA ALA A 28 15.78 -6.72 -6.94
C ALA A 28 15.66 -8.01 -6.10
N ARG A 29 16.64 -8.27 -5.23
CA ARG A 29 16.62 -9.34 -4.22
C ARG A 29 15.56 -9.14 -3.11
N GLN A 30 15.20 -7.90 -2.77
CA GLN A 30 14.17 -7.59 -1.77
C GLN A 30 12.77 -7.46 -2.39
N ASP A 31 12.65 -7.20 -3.69
CA ASP A 31 11.34 -7.03 -4.36
C ASP A 31 10.65 -8.36 -4.69
N GLN A 32 11.43 -9.40 -4.99
CA GLN A 32 10.91 -10.74 -5.30
C GLN A 32 10.04 -11.34 -4.18
N PRO A 33 10.44 -11.33 -2.89
CA PRO A 33 9.60 -11.88 -1.82
C PRO A 33 8.32 -11.05 -1.62
N VAL A 34 8.37 -9.73 -1.78
CA VAL A 34 7.18 -8.86 -1.67
C VAL A 34 6.17 -9.18 -2.77
N ALA A 35 6.62 -9.31 -4.02
CA ALA A 35 5.73 -9.62 -5.14
C ALA A 35 5.04 -10.98 -4.97
N ALA A 36 5.78 -12.00 -4.54
CA ALA A 36 5.25 -13.34 -4.31
C ALA A 36 4.24 -13.35 -3.16
N GLU A 37 4.60 -12.74 -2.03
CA GLU A 37 3.73 -12.66 -0.86
C GLU A 37 2.45 -11.86 -1.15
N LEU A 38 2.56 -10.76 -1.88
CA LEU A 38 1.40 -9.99 -2.33
C LEU A 38 0.49 -10.79 -3.27
N ALA A 39 1.06 -11.56 -4.20
CA ALA A 39 0.25 -12.43 -5.06
C ALA A 39 -0.47 -13.51 -4.25
N THR A 40 0.23 -14.16 -3.30
CA THR A 40 -0.37 -15.16 -2.41
C THR A 40 -1.52 -14.54 -1.60
N LEU A 41 -1.33 -13.38 -0.97
CA LEU A 41 -2.40 -12.74 -0.21
C LEU A 41 -3.58 -12.32 -1.10
N LEU A 42 -3.33 -11.83 -2.31
CA LEU A 42 -4.39 -11.37 -3.20
C LEU A 42 -5.26 -12.51 -3.73
N TYR A 43 -4.66 -13.63 -4.12
CA TYR A 43 -5.33 -14.66 -4.90
C TYR A 43 -5.56 -15.99 -4.16
N GLU A 44 -4.77 -16.27 -3.13
CA GLU A 44 -4.88 -17.53 -2.36
C GLU A 44 -5.51 -17.30 -0.99
N GLU A 45 -5.29 -16.13 -0.39
CA GLU A 45 -5.86 -15.82 0.92
C GLU A 45 -7.31 -15.35 0.81
N ARG A 46 -8.16 -16.04 1.57
CA ARG A 46 -9.56 -15.65 1.79
C ARG A 46 -9.63 -14.82 3.05
N LEU A 47 -10.53 -13.83 3.09
CA LEU A 47 -10.80 -13.15 4.35
C LEU A 47 -11.24 -14.18 5.41
N PRO A 48 -10.71 -14.11 6.64
CA PRO A 48 -11.08 -15.03 7.69
C PRO A 48 -12.60 -15.00 7.93
N ASP A 49 -13.21 -16.18 7.85
CA ASP A 49 -14.61 -16.44 8.16
C ASP A 49 -14.91 -16.20 9.65
N ASP A 50 -16.18 -15.93 9.99
CA ASP A 50 -16.70 -15.69 11.34
C ASP A 50 -16.42 -16.81 12.37
N SER A 51 -15.83 -17.93 11.94
CA SER A 51 -15.53 -19.10 12.78
C SER A 51 -14.14 -19.11 13.41
N HIS A 52 -13.28 -18.10 13.20
CA HIS A 52 -11.91 -18.06 13.77
C HIS A 52 -11.83 -17.13 15.00
N PRO A 53 -11.30 -17.59 16.16
CA PRO A 53 -11.27 -16.82 17.42
C PRO A 53 -10.35 -15.57 17.40
N ASP A 54 -9.58 -15.40 16.33
CA ASP A 54 -8.71 -14.24 16.06
C ASP A 54 -9.25 -13.39 14.89
N SER A 55 -10.49 -13.65 14.44
CA SER A 55 -11.08 -12.89 13.35
C SER A 55 -11.32 -11.45 13.81
N PRO A 56 -10.90 -10.44 13.01
CA PRO A 56 -11.16 -9.03 13.32
C PRO A 56 -12.65 -8.72 13.50
N ARG A 57 -13.56 -9.60 13.05
CA ARG A 57 -15.00 -9.46 13.23
C ARG A 57 -15.53 -9.84 14.61
N GLU A 58 -14.89 -10.76 15.33
CA GLU A 58 -15.27 -11.08 16.71
C GLU A 58 -14.95 -9.89 17.65
N VAL A 59 -13.91 -9.13 17.30
CA VAL A 59 -13.58 -7.84 17.94
C VAL A 59 -14.56 -6.73 17.54
N LEU A 60 -15.22 -6.82 16.37
CA LEU A 60 -16.05 -5.75 15.80
C LEU A 60 -17.57 -5.99 15.85
N GLY A 61 -18.02 -7.19 16.26
CA GLY A 61 -19.40 -7.48 16.67
C GLY A 61 -20.48 -7.22 15.63
N ARG A 62 -20.25 -7.53 14.35
CA ARG A 62 -21.26 -7.32 13.28
C ARG A 62 -21.46 -8.55 12.39
N PRO A 63 -22.71 -8.99 12.17
CA PRO A 63 -23.04 -9.98 11.15
C PRO A 63 -23.11 -9.29 9.77
N CYS A 64 -22.39 -9.82 8.78
CA CYS A 64 -22.55 -9.42 7.38
C CYS A 64 -23.24 -10.55 6.60
N ASP A 65 -24.33 -10.20 5.92
CA ASP A 65 -25.09 -11.07 5.03
C ASP A 65 -24.26 -11.54 3.81
N GLU A 66 -24.27 -12.86 3.60
CA GLU A 66 -24.08 -13.67 2.38
C GLU A 66 -22.85 -13.52 1.47
N LEU A 67 -22.02 -12.47 1.53
CA LEU A 67 -20.92 -12.29 0.55
C LEU A 67 -19.50 -12.49 1.08
N SER A 68 -19.31 -12.75 2.37
CA SER A 68 -18.00 -12.57 3.01
C SER A 68 -17.06 -13.78 3.05
N SER A 69 -17.57 -15.01 2.94
CA SER A 69 -16.77 -16.20 3.33
C SER A 69 -16.08 -16.93 2.17
N TYR A 70 -16.34 -16.52 0.93
CA TYR A 70 -15.86 -17.25 -0.26
C TYR A 70 -15.05 -16.41 -1.24
N CYS A 71 -14.92 -15.10 -1.01
CA CYS A 71 -14.22 -14.21 -1.93
C CYS A 71 -12.77 -13.98 -1.49
N THR A 72 -11.87 -14.00 -2.46
CA THR A 72 -10.47 -13.60 -2.31
C THR A 72 -10.33 -12.10 -2.14
N ILE A 73 -9.18 -11.64 -1.63
CA ILE A 73 -8.89 -10.20 -1.52
C ILE A 73 -8.95 -9.53 -2.90
N ALA A 74 -8.44 -10.18 -3.95
CA ALA A 74 -8.51 -9.66 -5.31
C ALA A 74 -9.96 -9.50 -5.80
N GLU A 75 -10.83 -10.50 -5.59
CA GLU A 75 -12.24 -10.41 -5.97
C GLU A 75 -12.95 -9.26 -5.25
N LEU A 76 -12.69 -9.08 -3.96
CA LEU A 76 -13.23 -7.96 -3.20
C LEU A 76 -12.72 -6.61 -3.73
N LEU A 77 -11.42 -6.47 -4.00
CA LEU A 77 -10.83 -5.18 -4.45
C LEU A 77 -11.27 -4.77 -5.86
N PHE A 78 -11.47 -5.74 -6.75
CA PHE A 78 -11.76 -5.50 -8.17
C PHE A 78 -13.23 -5.74 -8.55
N ALA A 79 -14.11 -5.98 -7.57
CA ALA A 79 -15.56 -5.98 -7.78
C ALA A 79 -16.02 -4.62 -8.35
N SER A 80 -17.09 -4.64 -9.16
CA SER A 80 -17.62 -3.41 -9.75
C SER A 80 -18.15 -2.43 -8.68
N VAL A 81 -18.71 -2.96 -7.60
CA VAL A 81 -19.15 -2.21 -6.42
C VAL A 81 -18.78 -3.05 -5.19
N PRO A 82 -17.54 -2.95 -4.69
CA PRO A 82 -17.09 -3.70 -3.54
C PRO A 82 -17.87 -3.27 -2.29
N ASP A 83 -18.11 -4.16 -1.34
CA ASP A 83 -18.80 -3.78 -0.11
C ASP A 83 -17.92 -2.88 0.77
N LEU A 84 -18.45 -1.72 1.20
CA LEU A 84 -17.67 -0.73 1.96
C LEU A 84 -17.27 -1.24 3.36
N VAL A 85 -18.13 -2.07 3.96
CA VAL A 85 -17.83 -2.70 5.26
C VAL A 85 -16.69 -3.70 5.09
N ALA A 86 -16.76 -4.58 4.08
CA ALA A 86 -15.70 -5.52 3.74
C ALA A 86 -14.37 -4.83 3.40
N LEU A 87 -14.39 -3.71 2.69
CA LEU A 87 -13.17 -2.90 2.46
C LEU A 87 -12.62 -2.30 3.75
N THR A 88 -13.48 -1.91 4.68
CA THR A 88 -13.06 -1.43 6.00
C THR A 88 -12.43 -2.56 6.82
N ASP A 89 -13.02 -3.75 6.79
CA ASP A 89 -12.50 -4.96 7.42
C ASP A 89 -11.14 -5.35 6.83
N LEU A 90 -11.01 -5.33 5.50
CA LEU A 90 -9.75 -5.60 4.80
C LEU A 90 -8.65 -4.61 5.20
N LYS A 91 -8.97 -3.31 5.28
CA LYS A 91 -8.05 -2.29 5.77
C LYS A 91 -7.58 -2.59 7.20
N ASN A 92 -8.51 -2.98 8.09
CA ASN A 92 -8.18 -3.31 9.47
C ASN A 92 -7.34 -4.59 9.57
N TYR A 93 -7.67 -5.61 8.77
CA TYR A 93 -6.89 -6.84 8.64
C TYR A 93 -5.44 -6.56 8.23
N ALA A 94 -5.25 -5.75 7.19
CA ALA A 94 -3.91 -5.35 6.74
C ALA A 94 -3.13 -4.59 7.83
N LYS A 95 -3.81 -3.76 8.63
CA LYS A 95 -3.20 -3.06 9.77
C LYS A 95 -2.76 -4.01 10.88
N LEU A 96 -3.51 -5.08 11.14
CA LEU A 96 -3.13 -6.13 12.08
C LEU A 96 -1.93 -6.94 11.56
N LEU A 97 -1.92 -7.25 10.26
CA LEU A 97 -0.81 -7.96 9.61
C LEU A 97 0.50 -7.17 9.73
N ASP A 98 0.47 -5.86 9.50
CA ASP A 98 1.65 -4.97 9.66
C ASP A 98 2.18 -4.92 11.11
N GLN A 99 1.29 -5.04 12.10
CA GLN A 99 1.65 -5.02 13.53
C GLN A 99 2.22 -6.36 14.02
N LYS A 100 1.70 -7.48 13.51
CA LYS A 100 2.07 -8.83 13.95
C LYS A 100 3.41 -9.27 13.38
N GLU A 101 3.72 -8.85 12.16
CA GLU A 101 4.84 -9.39 11.40
C GLU A 101 6.06 -8.45 11.41
N SER A 102 7.24 -9.03 11.63
CA SER A 102 8.49 -8.25 11.71
C SER A 102 9.24 -8.17 10.37
N SER A 103 8.83 -8.99 9.40
CA SER A 103 9.51 -9.10 8.11
C SER A 103 9.26 -7.86 7.24
N THR A 104 10.29 -7.38 6.55
CA THR A 104 10.16 -6.22 5.65
C THR A 104 9.25 -6.52 4.47
N SER A 105 9.22 -7.77 3.97
CA SER A 105 8.33 -8.13 2.87
C SER A 105 6.88 -8.10 3.29
N THR A 106 6.58 -8.69 4.44
CA THR A 106 5.22 -8.75 4.97
C THR A 106 4.66 -7.38 5.27
N LYS A 107 5.48 -6.47 5.82
CA LYS A 107 5.06 -5.07 6.03
C LYS A 107 4.76 -4.33 4.73
N ALA A 108 5.59 -4.54 3.69
CA ALA A 108 5.34 -3.94 2.38
C ALA A 108 4.06 -4.49 1.75
N THR A 109 3.81 -5.79 1.90
CA THR A 109 2.59 -6.45 1.44
C THR A 109 1.36 -5.95 2.19
N ALA A 110 1.40 -5.95 3.53
CA ALA A 110 0.33 -5.43 4.38
C ALA A 110 0.00 -3.97 4.06
N THR A 111 1.03 -3.13 3.90
CA THR A 111 0.87 -1.73 3.47
C THR A 111 0.17 -1.64 2.10
N SER A 112 0.49 -2.53 1.17
CA SER A 112 -0.16 -2.56 -0.16
C SER A 112 -1.63 -2.89 -0.08
N ILE A 113 -2.00 -3.89 0.72
CA ILE A 113 -3.40 -4.27 0.94
C ILE A 113 -4.16 -3.16 1.65
N TYR A 114 -3.55 -2.54 2.67
CA TYR A 114 -4.12 -1.41 3.39
C TYR A 114 -4.49 -0.26 2.43
N TYR A 115 -3.55 0.16 1.59
CA TYR A 115 -3.83 1.22 0.63
C TYR A 115 -4.75 0.77 -0.50
N ALA A 116 -4.73 -0.51 -0.91
CA ALA A 116 -5.63 -1.03 -1.93
C ALA A 116 -7.09 -0.97 -1.47
N ALA A 117 -7.37 -1.30 -0.20
CA ALA A 117 -8.70 -1.20 0.38
C ALA A 117 -9.20 0.26 0.38
N ILE A 118 -8.34 1.22 0.74
CA ILE A 118 -8.67 2.65 0.69
C ILE A 118 -8.91 3.10 -0.76
N ALA A 119 -8.07 2.67 -1.69
CA ALA A 119 -8.19 3.00 -3.10
C ALA A 119 -9.51 2.47 -3.70
N ALA A 120 -9.89 1.23 -3.38
CA ALA A 120 -11.16 0.64 -3.82
C ALA A 120 -12.36 1.40 -3.25
N ALA A 121 -12.33 1.78 -1.97
CA ALA A 121 -13.39 2.58 -1.34
C ALA A 121 -13.55 3.95 -2.02
N LEU A 122 -12.43 4.62 -2.30
CA LEU A 122 -12.44 5.91 -2.99
C LEU A 122 -12.93 5.81 -4.43
N VAL A 123 -12.49 4.79 -5.18
CA VAL A 123 -12.83 4.68 -6.60
C VAL A 123 -14.29 4.26 -6.79
N ALA A 124 -14.79 3.33 -5.98
CA ALA A 124 -16.14 2.81 -6.16
C ALA A 124 -17.22 3.60 -5.42
N HIS A 125 -16.91 4.15 -4.25
CA HIS A 125 -17.89 4.83 -3.38
C HIS A 125 -17.64 6.31 -3.21
N ASN A 126 -16.49 6.81 -3.68
CA ASN A 126 -16.05 8.18 -3.37
C ASN A 126 -15.91 8.43 -1.85
N GLU A 127 -15.73 7.36 -1.08
CA GLU A 127 -15.72 7.38 0.38
C GLU A 127 -14.31 7.22 0.92
N ARG A 128 -14.00 8.00 1.96
CA ARG A 128 -12.68 8.01 2.58
C ARG A 128 -12.71 7.25 3.90
N ILE A 129 -12.33 5.98 3.86
CA ILE A 129 -12.26 5.10 5.04
C ILE A 129 -10.99 5.31 5.89
N THR A 130 -10.36 6.47 5.80
CA THR A 130 -9.10 6.84 6.49
C THR A 130 -9.11 8.32 6.88
N GLU A 131 -8.27 8.68 7.85
CA GLU A 131 -8.11 10.05 8.34
C GLU A 131 -7.16 10.88 7.47
N HIS A 132 -6.37 10.24 6.61
CA HIS A 132 -5.45 10.94 5.70
C HIS A 132 -6.21 11.83 4.72
N GLY A 133 -5.75 13.07 4.52
CA GLY A 133 -6.33 13.98 3.53
C GLY A 133 -6.08 13.52 2.09
N TYR A 134 -6.91 14.00 1.15
CA TYR A 134 -6.82 13.62 -0.27
C TYR A 134 -5.44 13.89 -0.89
N ARG A 135 -4.80 14.99 -0.51
CA ARG A 135 -3.45 15.33 -1.00
C ARG A 135 -2.40 14.30 -0.58
N ASP A 136 -2.45 13.84 0.67
CA ASP A 136 -1.53 12.84 1.17
C ASP A 136 -1.81 11.47 0.54
N LEU A 137 -3.08 11.11 0.39
CA LEU A 137 -3.49 9.87 -0.28
C LEU A 137 -3.03 9.83 -1.73
N ALA A 138 -3.20 10.92 -2.49
CA ALA A 138 -2.68 11.02 -3.85
C ALA A 138 -1.17 10.77 -3.92
N ARG A 139 -0.41 11.32 -2.97
CA ARG A 139 1.04 11.07 -2.87
C ARG A 139 1.35 9.60 -2.58
N TYR A 140 0.68 9.00 -1.61
CA TYR A 140 0.91 7.60 -1.24
C TYR A 140 0.55 6.63 -2.37
N PHE A 141 -0.57 6.86 -3.06
CA PHE A 141 -0.95 6.05 -4.22
C PHE A 141 0.07 6.16 -5.36
N ALA A 142 0.60 7.36 -5.62
CA ALA A 142 1.65 7.53 -6.63
C ALA A 142 2.95 6.79 -6.23
N GLU A 143 3.35 6.91 -4.96
CA GLU A 143 4.56 6.24 -4.48
C GLU A 143 4.42 4.72 -4.54
N ILE A 144 3.30 4.16 -4.08
CA ILE A 144 3.12 2.72 -4.02
C ILE A 144 2.92 2.10 -5.41
N ALA A 145 2.26 2.80 -6.33
CA ALA A 145 2.13 2.37 -7.73
C ALA A 145 3.48 2.35 -8.47
N SER A 146 4.45 3.17 -8.04
CA SER A 146 5.78 3.21 -8.64
C SER A 146 6.68 2.04 -8.24
N LYS A 147 6.28 1.23 -7.25
CA LYS A 147 7.10 0.11 -6.77
C LYS A 147 7.21 -0.97 -7.86
N PRO A 148 8.41 -1.55 -8.07
CA PRO A 148 8.64 -2.48 -9.17
C PRO A 148 7.89 -3.80 -9.00
N TRP A 149 7.67 -4.25 -7.76
CA TRP A 149 6.92 -5.46 -7.41
C TRP A 149 5.40 -5.32 -7.51
N MET A 150 4.89 -4.10 -7.77
CA MET A 150 3.44 -3.86 -7.80
C MET A 150 2.79 -4.43 -9.07
N THR A 151 1.69 -5.17 -8.90
CA THR A 151 0.94 -5.79 -10.00
C THR A 151 0.26 -4.73 -10.89
N ALA A 152 -0.03 -5.08 -12.14
CA ALA A 152 -0.64 -4.16 -13.10
C ALA A 152 -2.04 -3.69 -12.63
N ASP A 153 -2.83 -4.60 -12.06
CA ASP A 153 -4.19 -4.31 -11.60
C ASP A 153 -4.18 -3.34 -10.41
N LEU A 154 -3.30 -3.57 -9.43
CA LEU A 154 -3.13 -2.66 -8.30
C LEU A 154 -2.58 -1.30 -8.75
N LYS A 155 -1.62 -1.27 -9.68
CA LYS A 155 -1.16 -0.01 -10.30
C LYS A 155 -2.32 0.77 -10.90
N ALA A 156 -3.17 0.11 -11.68
CA ALA A 156 -4.33 0.74 -12.30
C ALA A 156 -5.33 1.27 -11.24
N LEU A 157 -5.58 0.50 -10.19
CA LEU A 157 -6.43 0.92 -9.07
C LEU A 157 -5.87 2.15 -8.36
N PHE A 158 -4.58 2.17 -8.03
CA PHE A 158 -3.92 3.30 -7.37
C PHE A 158 -3.88 4.55 -8.24
N VAL A 159 -3.67 4.41 -9.55
CA VAL A 159 -3.72 5.54 -10.49
C VAL A 159 -5.12 6.14 -10.50
N LYS A 160 -6.19 5.32 -10.61
CA LYS A 160 -7.57 5.80 -10.55
C LYS A 160 -7.87 6.51 -9.22
N ALA A 161 -7.46 5.92 -8.10
CA ALA A 161 -7.69 6.51 -6.78
C ALA A 161 -6.95 7.83 -6.58
N ARG A 162 -5.72 7.95 -7.11
CA ARG A 162 -4.98 9.21 -7.13
C ARG A 162 -5.73 10.29 -7.92
N ASP A 163 -6.23 9.95 -9.10
CA ASP A 163 -6.95 10.90 -9.94
C ASP A 163 -8.27 11.35 -9.27
N THR A 164 -8.96 10.45 -8.55
CA THR A 164 -10.11 10.81 -7.69
C THR A 164 -9.68 11.78 -6.58
N CYS A 165 -8.58 11.50 -5.87
CA CYS A 165 -8.07 12.38 -4.82
C CYS A 165 -7.69 13.77 -5.34
N GLN A 166 -7.14 13.87 -6.55
CA GLN A 166 -6.77 15.15 -7.17
C GLN A 166 -7.98 16.01 -7.52
N LYS A 167 -9.10 15.39 -7.92
CA LYS A 167 -10.37 16.10 -8.16
C LYS A 167 -10.87 16.75 -6.86
N HIS A 168 -10.95 15.97 -5.79
CA HIS A 168 -11.37 16.47 -4.47
C HIS A 168 -10.44 17.54 -3.90
N ALA A 169 -9.12 17.38 -4.05
CA ALA A 169 -8.17 18.39 -3.58
C ALA A 169 -8.31 19.74 -4.33
N GLY A 170 -8.79 19.72 -5.57
CA GLY A 170 -9.13 20.93 -6.32
C GLY A 170 -10.44 21.57 -5.84
N GLU A 171 -11.41 20.78 -5.40
CA GLU A 171 -12.71 21.24 -4.90
C GLU A 171 -12.61 21.82 -3.48
N ASP A 172 -11.85 21.20 -2.58
CA ASP A 172 -11.56 21.73 -1.23
C ASP A 172 -10.78 23.07 -1.28
N GLY A 173 -9.95 23.28 -2.31
CA GLY A 173 -9.22 24.53 -2.51
C GLY A 173 -10.06 25.66 -3.12
N ALA A 174 -11.08 25.34 -3.92
CA ALA A 174 -11.94 26.32 -4.58
C ALA A 174 -12.97 26.95 -3.64
N ALA A 175 -13.34 26.27 -2.55
CA ALA A 175 -14.27 26.80 -1.53
C ALA A 175 -13.63 27.81 -0.56
N ALA A 176 -12.30 27.97 -0.58
CA ALA A 176 -11.57 28.91 0.28
C ALA A 176 -11.36 30.30 -0.35
N ASP A 177 -11.73 30.49 -1.63
CA ASP A 177 -11.55 31.72 -2.41
C ASP A 177 -12.87 32.35 -2.89
N ALA A 178 -14.01 31.98 -2.30
CA ALA A 178 -15.33 32.56 -2.57
C ALA A 178 -15.92 33.24 -1.32
#